data_AF-A0A535T9S1-F1
#
_entry.id   AF-A0A535T9S1-F1
#
_cell.length_a   1.000
_cell.length_b   1.000
_cell.length_c   1.000
_cell.angle_alpha   90.00
_cell.angle_beta   90.00
_cell.angle_gamma   90.00
#
_symmetry.space_group_name_H-M   'P 1'
#
loop_
_entity.id
_entity.type
_entity.pdbx_description
1 polymer ?
#
loop_
_entity_poly.entity_id
_entity_poly.type
_entity_poly.pdbx_seq_one_letter_code
_entity_poly.pdbx_strand_id
1 'polypeptide(L)' 'MKRDLLRLTAAEFLGTFALVFVGCSTRAMVGETTNFAGILIVHIAFAFTIAAMIYTLSHISAAVFN' A
#
# COMPACT_ATOMS: atom_id res chain seq x y z
N MET A 1 -21.52 -14.27 8.51
CA MET A 1 -20.67 -15.02 7.57
C MET A 1 -20.46 -14.31 6.21
N LYS A 2 -21.44 -14.22 5.28
CA LYS A 2 -21.21 -13.55 3.97
C LYS A 2 -20.90 -12.04 4.07
N ARG A 3 -21.54 -11.32 5.00
CA ARG A 3 -21.29 -9.89 5.24
C ARG A 3 -19.89 -9.63 5.81
N ASP A 4 -19.34 -10.57 6.57
CA ASP A 4 -17.99 -10.48 7.14
C ASP A 4 -16.95 -10.69 6.03
N LEU A 5 -17.19 -11.65 5.15
CA LEU A 5 -16.31 -11.91 3.99
C LEU A 5 -16.22 -10.68 3.07
N LEU A 6 -17.34 -10.04 2.75
CA LEU A 6 -17.32 -8.82 1.93
C LEU A 6 -16.50 -7.70 2.58
N ARG A 7 -16.56 -7.53 3.90
CA ARG A 7 -15.77 -6.54 4.62
C ARG A 7 -14.28 -6.87 4.62
N LEU A 8 -13.93 -8.14 4.86
CA LEU A 8 -12.57 -8.66 4.79
C LEU A 8 -11.96 -8.42 3.39
N THR A 9 -12.67 -8.82 2.33
CA THR A 9 -12.21 -8.65 0.96
C THR A 9 -12.12 -7.20 0.55
N ALA A 10 -13.05 -6.34 0.97
CA ALA A 10 -12.97 -4.90 0.69
C ALA A 10 -11.78 -4.23 1.38
N ALA A 11 -11.46 -4.63 2.61
CA ALA A 11 -10.29 -4.13 3.34
C ALA A 11 -8.98 -4.55 2.66
N GLU A 12 -8.83 -5.83 2.28
CA GLU A 12 -7.66 -6.29 1.52
C GLU A 12 -7.56 -5.59 0.16
N PHE A 13 -8.67 -5.46 -0.57
CA PHE A 13 -8.69 -4.75 -1.85
C PHE A 13 -8.22 -3.29 -1.71
N LEU A 14 -8.73 -2.55 -0.72
CA LEU A 14 -8.34 -1.16 -0.48
C LEU A 14 -6.86 -1.03 -0.09
N GLY A 15 -6.36 -1.92 0.76
CA GLY A 15 -4.95 -1.92 1.15
C GLY A 15 -4.01 -2.24 0.00
N THR A 16 -4.31 -3.28 -0.78
CA THR A 16 -3.52 -3.63 -1.98
C THR A 16 -3.62 -2.55 -3.05
N PHE A 17 -4.81 -1.97 -3.27
CA PHE A 17 -4.98 -0.83 -4.17
C PHE A 17 -4.11 0.34 -3.75
N ALA A 18 -4.14 0.75 -2.48
CA ALA A 18 -3.32 1.84 -1.98
C ALA A 18 -1.82 1.54 -2.15
N LEU A 19 -1.38 0.33 -1.81
CA LEU A 19 0.01 -0.13 -1.96
C LEU A 19 0.51 0.05 -3.40
N VAL A 20 -0.23 -0.47 -4.38
CA VAL A 20 0.13 -0.41 -5.79
C VAL A 20 0.01 1.02 -6.32
N PHE A 21 -1.11 1.69 -6.02
CA PHE A 21 -1.37 3.03 -6.54
C PHE A 21 -0.31 4.02 -6.07
N VAL A 22 -0.01 4.07 -4.77
CA VAL A 22 0.99 5.02 -4.25
C VAL A 22 2.40 4.61 -4.64
N GLY A 23 2.77 3.34 -4.47
CA GLY A 23 4.12 2.87 -4.76
C GLY A 23 4.50 2.95 -6.24
N CYS A 24 3.65 2.43 -7.13
CA CYS A 24 3.92 2.45 -8.57
C CYS A 24 3.80 3.85 -9.15
N SER A 25 2.85 4.68 -8.71
CA SER A 25 2.78 6.08 -9.17
C SER A 25 4.00 6.88 -8.72
N THR A 26 4.47 6.68 -7.48
CA THR A 26 5.70 7.32 -7.00
C THR A 26 6.89 6.95 -7.88
N ARG A 27 7.05 5.66 -8.23
CA ARG A 27 8.06 5.26 -9.22
C ARG A 27 7.82 6.02 -10.53
N ALA A 28 6.62 5.94 -11.10
CA ALA A 28 6.34 6.51 -12.42
C ALA A 28 6.64 8.02 -12.50
N MET A 29 6.48 8.75 -11.39
CA MET A 29 6.79 10.17 -11.28
C MET A 29 8.27 10.47 -10.98
N VAL A 30 9.00 9.55 -10.36
CA VAL A 30 10.45 9.70 -10.15
C VAL A 30 11.18 9.51 -11.48
N GLY A 31 11.91 10.54 -11.88
CA GLY A 31 12.74 10.57 -13.09
C GLY A 31 13.96 9.65 -12.98
N GLU A 32 15.13 10.21 -12.66
CA GLU A 32 16.36 9.43 -12.51
C GLU A 32 16.26 8.40 -11.37
N THR A 33 16.43 7.13 -11.73
CA THR A 33 16.41 6.00 -10.79
C THR A 33 17.79 5.58 -10.30
N THR A 34 18.83 6.30 -10.69
CA THR A 34 20.23 6.05 -10.30
C THR A 34 20.65 6.89 -9.09
N ASN A 35 19.95 8.00 -8.83
CA ASN A 35 20.21 8.83 -7.66
C ASN A 35 19.57 8.21 -6.40
N PHE A 36 20.34 8.17 -5.31
CA PHE A 36 19.90 7.68 -4.00
C PHE A 36 18.59 8.32 -3.53
N ALA A 37 18.41 9.62 -3.76
CA ALA A 37 17.18 10.32 -3.36
C ALA A 37 15.94 9.78 -4.07
N GLY A 38 16.04 9.47 -5.37
CA GLY A 38 14.95 8.89 -6.16
C GLY A 38 14.58 7.48 -5.69
N ILE A 39 15.60 6.64 -5.44
CA ILE A 39 15.41 5.29 -4.90
C ILE A 39 14.75 5.35 -3.51
N LEU A 40 15.27 6.22 -2.64
CA LEU A 40 14.79 6.37 -1.27
C LEU A 40 13.32 6.80 -1.23
N ILE A 41 12.92 7.78 -2.06
CA ILE A 41 11.52 8.24 -2.13
C ILE A 41 10.56 7.11 -2.50
N VAL A 42 10.92 6.28 -3.49
CA VAL A 42 10.06 5.14 -3.88
C VAL A 42 9.90 4.16 -2.73
N HIS A 43 10.98 3.77 -2.07
CA HIS A 43 10.92 2.83 -0.94
C HIS A 43 10.16 3.41 0.27
N ILE A 44 10.37 4.68 0.58
CA ILE A 44 9.65 5.39 1.63
C ILE A 44 8.15 5.45 1.32
N ALA A 45 7.76 5.69 0.06
CA ALA A 45 6.35 5.70 -0.34
C ALA A 45 5.68 4.34 -0.12
N PHE A 46 6.34 3.23 -0.50
CA PHE A 46 5.84 1.89 -0.19
C PHE A 46 5.74 1.65 1.32
N ALA A 47 6.80 1.95 2.08
CA ALA A 47 6.84 1.72 3.52
C ALA A 47 5.75 2.50 4.29
N PHE A 48 5.59 3.79 4.00
CA PHE A 48 4.55 4.59 4.65
C PHE A 48 3.15 4.20 4.21
N THR A 49 2.96 3.76 2.97
CA THR A 49 1.65 3.25 2.52
C THR A 49 1.28 1.98 3.28
N ILE A 50 2.22 1.03 3.42
CA ILE A 50 2.02 -0.17 4.24
C ILE A 50 1.69 0.22 5.68
N ALA A 51 2.49 1.09 6.30
CA ALA A 51 2.27 1.52 7.68
C ALA A 51 0.88 2.15 7.84
N ALA A 52 0.49 3.08 6.98
CA ALA A 52 -0.83 3.71 7.00
C ALA A 52 -1.97 2.71 6.85
N MET A 53 -1.84 1.74 5.93
CA MET A 53 -2.88 0.74 5.70
C MET A 53 -2.97 -0.28 6.85
N ILE A 54 -1.85 -0.65 7.47
CA ILE A 54 -1.85 -1.50 8.68
C ILE A 54 -2.60 -0.79 9.82
N TYR A 55 -2.29 0.47 10.11
CA TYR A 55 -2.97 1.19 11.19
C TYR A 55 -4.46 1.41 10.92
N THR A 56 -4.89 1.45 9.66
CA THR A 56 -6.29 1.69 9.30
C THR A 56 -7.11 0.42 9.17
N LEU A 57 -6.56 -0.66 8.60
CA LEU A 57 -7.35 -1.84 8.20
C LEU A 57 -6.96 -3.15 8.91
N SER A 58 -5.87 -3.19 9.69
CA SER A 58 -5.43 -4.43 10.37
C SER A 58 -6.49 -5.03 11.29
N HIS A 59 -7.28 -4.19 11.97
CA HIS A 59 -8.37 -4.65 12.83
C HIS A 59 -9.53 -5.31 12.07
N ILE A 60 -9.57 -5.16 10.73
CA ILE A 60 -10.62 -5.74 9.86
C ILE A 60 -10.11 -7.02 9.20
N SER A 61 -8.94 -6.98 8.56
CA SER A 61 -8.45 -8.09 7.70
C SER A 61 -7.06 -8.62 8.05
N ALA A 62 -6.47 -8.18 9.17
CA ALA A 62 -5.08 -8.41 9.53
C ALA A 62 -4.04 -7.75 8.59
N ALA A 63 -4.49 -7.03 7.54
CA ALA A 63 -3.66 -6.20 6.68
C ALA A 63 -2.54 -6.98 5.97
N VAL A 64 -2.90 -8.04 5.23
CA VAL A 64 -1.91 -8.86 4.50
C VAL A 64 -1.37 -8.14 3.27
N PHE A 65 -2.26 -7.52 2.49
CA PHE A 65 -1.95 -6.64 1.35
C PHE A 65 -0.88 -7.18 0.39
N ASN A 66 -1.02 -8.43 -0.06
CA ASN A 66 -0.07 -9.09 -0.96
C ASN A 66 -0.81 -9.78 -2.11
#